data_AF-A0A9W9CFE4-F1
#
_entry.id   AF-A0A9W9CFE4-F1
#
_cell.length_a   1.000
_cell.length_b   1.000
_cell.length_c   1.000
_cell.angle_alpha   90.00
_cell.angle_beta   90.00
_cell.angle_gamma   90.00
#
_symmetry.space_group_name_H-M   'P 1'
#
loop_
_entity.id
_entity.type
_entity.pdbx_description
1 polymer ?
#
loop_
_entity_poly.entity_id
_entity_poly.type
_entity_poly.pdbx_seq_one_letter_code
_entity_poly.pdbx_strand_id
1 'polypeptide(L)'
;MSDTTNGDNKRAFSLMSAVAANLDRLRSSIDALRQLHDRFPDGSGTIINLIAQLSSLKANLGEMQDWMNYAINEMHSQLLNDLDLLMTSCSLLVRNLDSLTAQMRQPDHDKADWALKLKFRVGSRSMHRLRGVAKRQTDAVSLLLAACKTHTSAQRKILLHKSRQIRKEDASSLNTLVRTSRVNGQAIKALTHMSRMIQWFRLLFYIKLLGKASEEPPTEEDYLTAAAAMRSDAIDRQLETDELNLRRETKLVLVGQPNSGKELVMRQMKVLYADGYPISERYQYRVAVRSTVRLLIHSIIDLIKDTGVPLNEDLTQDFAVLLHEVETSDMSHLSPAAVTATQKIWTSPTFSTLYVKNFEIDFPQYAPYYVESIARIASDDYVPSEADIIRLNQSAGGIKELRFAWDELGVHLFNINGFIPDQFRKRWFHQLENASALIYTVDVSTYDRPYLGQPTESQLLDDFATFESYANSPKFAGSSIILLLNNFTRFREKLPHTPLETFFSDYVPPTVASPIAPRSATSPSKLAASPTPSGATADAETAARQYILRRFKAVNRARLSIYSFWVDLDMSDNTHLYAALKKTLLHIAQRKARSEVWSESSGGRDSARGHRRDWSGSMGVGNGNGSGRGVR
;
A
#
# COMPACT_ATOMS: atom_id res chain seq x y z
N MET A 1 17.64 20.20 -19.72
CA MET A 1 16.19 20.03 -19.99
C MET A 1 15.54 18.91 -19.18
N SER A 2 16.30 18.05 -18.48
CA SER A 2 15.80 16.97 -17.60
C SER A 2 15.44 17.41 -16.17
N ASP A 3 16.04 18.48 -15.64
CA ASP A 3 15.73 18.97 -14.28
C ASP A 3 14.41 19.75 -14.19
N THR A 4 13.98 20.38 -15.28
CA THR A 4 12.73 21.14 -15.35
C THR A 4 11.49 20.23 -15.36
N THR A 5 11.57 19.08 -16.04
CA THR A 5 10.46 18.12 -16.13
C THR A 5 10.22 17.39 -14.81
N ASN A 6 11.28 17.08 -14.05
CA ASN A 6 11.14 16.44 -12.73
C ASN A 6 10.53 17.39 -11.68
N GLY A 7 10.85 18.69 -11.75
CA GLY A 7 10.24 19.73 -10.92
C GLY A 7 8.76 19.97 -11.20
N ASP A 8 8.37 19.99 -12.48
CA ASP A 8 6.98 20.19 -12.91
C ASP A 8 6.11 18.96 -12.60
N ASN A 9 6.64 17.73 -12.73
CA ASN A 9 5.96 16.50 -12.32
C ASN A 9 5.68 16.49 -10.81
N LYS A 10 6.66 16.84 -9.98
CA LYS A 10 6.48 16.96 -8.53
C LYS A 10 5.40 17.99 -8.15
N ARG A 11 5.33 19.10 -8.88
CA ARG A 11 4.29 20.13 -8.72
C ARG A 11 2.91 19.60 -9.11
N ALA A 12 2.79 18.90 -10.24
CA ALA A 12 1.55 18.28 -10.68
C ALA A 12 0.97 17.33 -9.62
N PHE A 13 1.81 16.46 -9.04
CA PHE A 13 1.36 15.55 -7.98
C PHE A 13 0.93 16.27 -6.68
N SER A 14 1.62 17.34 -6.28
CA SER A 14 1.19 18.14 -5.12
C SER A 14 -0.16 18.82 -5.35
N LEU A 15 -0.41 19.27 -6.59
CA LEU A 15 -1.65 19.88 -7.01
C LEU A 15 -2.81 18.89 -7.00
N MET A 16 -2.60 17.66 -7.48
CA MET A 16 -3.62 16.60 -7.42
C MET A 16 -4.02 16.29 -5.98
N SER A 17 -3.05 16.23 -5.06
CA SER A 17 -3.33 16.03 -3.64
C SER A 17 -4.12 17.20 -3.04
N ALA A 18 -3.85 18.43 -3.48
CA ALA A 18 -4.59 19.62 -3.04
C ALA A 18 -6.04 19.63 -3.59
N VAL A 19 -6.25 19.22 -4.84
CA VAL A 19 -7.58 19.05 -5.45
C VAL A 19 -8.39 18.02 -4.65
N ALA A 20 -7.82 16.84 -4.40
CA ALA A 20 -8.48 15.77 -3.64
C ALA A 20 -8.86 16.22 -2.22
N ALA A 21 -7.93 16.86 -1.50
CA ALA A 21 -8.19 17.36 -0.15
C ALA A 21 -9.28 18.45 -0.11
N ASN A 22 -9.33 19.33 -1.12
CA ASN A 22 -10.39 20.32 -1.24
C ASN A 22 -11.75 19.68 -1.57
N LEU A 23 -11.77 18.62 -2.39
CA LEU A 23 -12.97 17.89 -2.77
C LEU A 23 -13.59 17.14 -1.58
N ASP A 24 -12.77 16.49 -0.76
CA ASP A 24 -13.22 15.80 0.46
C ASP A 24 -13.80 16.79 1.48
N ARG A 25 -13.13 17.93 1.68
CA ARG A 25 -13.63 18.96 2.59
C ARG A 25 -14.92 19.61 2.07
N LEU A 26 -15.01 19.91 0.77
CA LEU A 26 -16.25 20.40 0.15
C LEU A 26 -17.42 19.43 0.38
N ARG A 27 -17.18 18.12 0.27
CA ARG A 27 -18.19 17.08 0.56
C ARG A 27 -18.68 17.20 2.01
N SER A 28 -17.77 17.27 2.97
CA SER A 28 -18.11 17.43 4.38
C SER A 28 -18.87 18.73 4.67
N SER A 29 -18.46 19.86 4.08
CA SER A 29 -19.14 21.14 4.28
C SER A 29 -20.53 21.16 3.63
N ILE A 30 -20.73 20.51 2.47
CA ILE A 30 -22.04 20.36 1.82
C ILE A 30 -22.99 19.52 2.69
N ASP A 31 -22.51 18.41 3.24
CA ASP A 31 -23.34 17.55 4.09
C ASP A 31 -23.73 18.25 5.40
N ALA A 32 -22.81 19.04 5.99
CA ALA A 32 -23.12 19.89 7.14
C ALA A 32 -24.16 21.00 6.82
N LEU A 33 -24.10 21.60 5.63
CA LEU A 33 -25.08 22.59 5.18
C LEU A 33 -26.46 21.96 4.89
N ARG A 34 -26.51 20.73 4.39
CA ARG A 34 -27.77 19.96 4.21
C ARG A 34 -28.44 19.69 5.57
N GLN A 35 -27.68 19.21 6.55
CA GLN A 35 -28.19 19.01 7.91
C GLN A 35 -28.72 20.31 8.54
N LEU A 36 -28.08 21.44 8.26
CA LEU A 36 -28.52 22.76 8.72
C LEU A 36 -29.81 23.20 8.02
N HIS A 37 -29.91 22.97 6.71
CA HIS A 37 -31.12 23.25 5.93
C HIS A 37 -32.33 22.44 6.43
N ASP A 38 -32.14 21.16 6.70
CA ASP A 38 -33.23 20.27 7.14
C ASP A 38 -33.76 20.67 8.53
N ARG A 39 -32.91 21.26 9.38
CA ARG A 39 -33.28 21.82 10.68
C ARG A 39 -33.96 23.18 10.59
N PHE A 40 -33.56 24.01 9.62
CA PHE A 40 -34.08 25.36 9.44
C PHE A 40 -34.36 25.63 7.94
N PRO A 41 -35.53 25.21 7.44
CA PRO A 41 -35.91 25.45 6.04
C PRO A 41 -35.99 26.97 5.80
N ASP A 42 -35.05 27.49 5.02
CA ASP A 42 -34.92 28.92 4.72
C ASP A 42 -35.96 29.33 3.67
N GLY A 43 -36.92 30.18 4.04
CA GLY A 43 -37.90 30.74 3.10
C GLY A 43 -37.28 31.55 1.93
N SER A 44 -35.99 31.92 2.01
CA SER A 44 -35.27 32.64 0.94
C SER A 44 -34.53 31.73 -0.05
N GLY A 45 -34.46 30.42 0.20
CA GLY A 45 -33.72 29.46 -0.64
C GLY A 45 -32.20 29.70 -0.69
N THR A 46 -31.62 30.50 0.22
CA THR A 46 -30.21 30.89 0.17
C THR A 46 -29.28 29.70 0.44
N ILE A 47 -29.62 28.83 1.39
CA ILE A 47 -28.83 27.64 1.72
C ILE A 47 -28.85 26.61 0.58
N ILE A 48 -30.03 26.31 0.02
CA ILE A 48 -30.18 25.40 -1.13
C ILE A 48 -29.37 25.92 -2.33
N ASN A 49 -29.47 27.21 -2.63
CA ASN A 49 -28.73 27.82 -3.73
C ASN A 49 -27.20 27.78 -3.51
N LEU A 50 -26.73 27.94 -2.27
CA LEU A 50 -25.32 27.77 -1.94
C LEU A 50 -24.88 26.30 -2.09
N ILE A 51 -25.68 25.35 -1.61
CA ILE A 51 -25.44 23.91 -1.77
C ILE A 51 -25.36 23.54 -3.26
N ALA A 52 -26.25 24.08 -4.10
CA ALA A 52 -26.23 23.85 -5.54
C ALA A 52 -24.91 24.35 -6.19
N GLN A 53 -24.47 25.56 -5.82
CA GLN A 53 -23.22 26.12 -6.34
C GLN A 53 -21.98 25.36 -5.85
N LEU A 54 -21.96 24.92 -4.59
CA LEU A 54 -20.88 24.10 -4.04
C LEU A 54 -20.87 22.68 -4.64
N SER A 55 -22.04 22.13 -4.95
CA SER A 55 -22.16 20.84 -5.64
C SER A 55 -21.65 20.92 -7.07
N SER A 56 -21.92 22.02 -7.78
CA SER A 56 -21.36 22.29 -9.10
C SER A 56 -19.84 22.49 -9.06
N LEU A 57 -19.32 23.22 -8.06
CA LEU A 57 -17.88 23.34 -7.82
C LEU A 57 -17.22 21.98 -7.57
N LYS A 58 -17.86 21.13 -6.75
CA LYS A 58 -17.40 19.77 -6.45
C LYS A 58 -17.34 18.91 -7.71
N ALA A 59 -18.37 18.97 -8.56
CA ALA A 59 -18.40 18.23 -9.82
C ALA A 59 -17.26 18.66 -10.75
N ASN A 60 -17.05 19.97 -10.92
CA ASN A 60 -15.97 20.50 -11.76
C ASN A 60 -14.58 20.15 -11.22
N LEU A 61 -14.39 20.13 -9.89
CA LEU A 61 -13.13 19.68 -9.28
C LEU A 61 -12.91 18.17 -9.43
N GLY A 62 -13.98 17.37 -9.42
CA GLY A 62 -13.93 15.94 -9.74
C GLY A 62 -13.48 15.69 -11.17
N GLU A 63 -14.08 16.38 -12.15
CA GLU A 63 -13.63 16.29 -13.55
C GLU A 63 -12.17 16.74 -13.74
N MET A 64 -11.74 17.76 -12.99
CA MET A 64 -10.34 18.20 -13.01
C MET A 64 -9.41 17.15 -12.40
N GLN A 65 -9.81 16.49 -11.32
CA GLN A 65 -9.05 15.40 -10.70
C GLN A 65 -8.89 14.22 -11.66
N ASP A 66 -9.97 13.82 -12.33
CA ASP A 66 -9.98 12.73 -13.30
C ASP A 66 -9.12 13.06 -14.53
N TRP A 67 -9.21 14.30 -15.03
CA TRP A 67 -8.37 14.76 -16.13
C TRP A 67 -6.89 14.79 -15.76
N MET A 68 -6.56 15.26 -14.55
CA MET A 68 -5.17 15.26 -14.07
C MET A 68 -4.63 13.85 -13.92
N ASN A 69 -5.43 12.88 -13.45
CA ASN A 69 -5.01 11.48 -13.37
C ASN A 69 -4.57 10.89 -14.74
N TYR A 70 -5.13 11.39 -15.85
CA TYR A 70 -4.83 10.92 -17.20
C TYR A 70 -3.69 11.70 -17.89
N ALA A 71 -3.54 13.00 -17.63
CA ALA A 71 -2.68 13.90 -18.41
C ALA A 71 -1.41 14.42 -17.69
N ILE A 72 -0.96 13.77 -16.60
CA ILE A 72 0.19 14.19 -15.76
C ILE A 72 1.46 14.49 -16.57
N ASN A 73 1.74 13.73 -17.63
CA ASN A 73 2.99 13.84 -18.39
C ASN A 73 2.99 14.97 -19.46
N GLU A 74 1.87 15.66 -19.67
CA GLU A 74 1.71 16.67 -20.74
C GLU A 74 1.37 18.08 -20.21
N MET A 75 1.47 18.31 -18.90
CA MET A 75 1.06 19.58 -18.29
C MET A 75 2.10 20.70 -18.49
N HIS A 76 1.67 21.78 -19.15
CA HIS A 76 2.47 23.00 -19.33
C HIS A 76 2.64 23.76 -17.99
N SER A 77 3.86 24.23 -17.69
CA SER A 77 4.22 24.93 -16.43
C SER A 77 3.32 26.13 -16.07
N GLN A 78 2.86 26.88 -17.06
CA GLN A 78 1.92 27.99 -16.88
C GLN A 78 0.53 27.53 -16.38
N LEU A 79 0.04 26.37 -16.80
CA LEU A 79 -1.23 25.79 -16.35
C LEU A 79 -1.10 25.31 -14.89
N LEU A 80 0.05 24.74 -14.53
CA LEU A 80 0.36 24.33 -13.15
C LEU A 80 0.29 25.51 -12.18
N ASN A 81 0.89 26.66 -12.54
CA ASN A 81 0.84 27.86 -11.69
C ASN A 81 -0.58 28.42 -11.55
N ASP A 82 -1.37 28.40 -12.63
CA ASP A 82 -2.75 28.88 -12.60
C ASP A 82 -3.68 27.96 -11.78
N LEU A 83 -3.40 26.65 -11.78
CA LEU A 83 -4.12 25.67 -10.98
C LEU A 83 -3.76 25.76 -9.50
N ASP A 84 -2.50 26.02 -9.16
CA ASP A 84 -2.03 26.13 -7.77
C ASP A 84 -2.66 27.33 -7.05
N LEU A 85 -2.75 28.45 -7.77
CA LEU A 85 -3.43 29.64 -7.29
C LEU A 85 -4.94 29.40 -7.06
N LEU A 86 -5.58 28.64 -7.96
CA LEU A 86 -6.98 28.26 -7.83
C LEU A 86 -7.22 27.31 -6.65
N MET A 87 -6.32 26.34 -6.43
CA MET A 87 -6.45 25.42 -5.30
C MET A 87 -6.29 26.14 -3.97
N THR A 88 -5.44 27.16 -3.92
CA THR A 88 -5.29 28.03 -2.76
C THR A 88 -6.57 28.83 -2.47
N SER A 89 -7.25 29.36 -3.50
CA SER A 89 -8.54 30.06 -3.33
C SER A 89 -9.68 29.12 -2.93
N CYS A 90 -9.75 27.91 -3.51
CA CYS A 90 -10.70 26.88 -3.10
C CYS A 90 -10.51 26.47 -1.63
N SER A 91 -9.27 26.24 -1.19
CA SER A 91 -8.96 25.91 0.21
C SER A 91 -9.41 27.01 1.18
N LEU A 92 -9.30 28.28 0.78
CA LEU A 92 -9.69 29.41 1.63
C LEU A 92 -11.23 29.60 1.67
N LEU A 93 -11.93 29.30 0.56
CA LEU A 93 -13.40 29.23 0.55
C LEU A 93 -13.91 28.13 1.47
N VAL A 94 -13.32 26.94 1.40
CA VAL A 94 -13.70 25.78 2.24
C VAL A 94 -13.47 26.08 3.73
N ARG A 95 -12.33 26.67 4.10
CA ARG A 95 -12.08 27.08 5.49
C ARG A 95 -13.11 28.08 6.02
N ASN A 96 -13.58 28.99 5.18
CA ASN A 96 -14.62 29.94 5.57
C ASN A 96 -16.01 29.27 5.68
N LEU A 97 -16.30 28.26 4.85
CA LEU A 97 -17.50 27.43 4.98
C LEU A 97 -17.50 26.63 6.28
N ASP A 98 -16.37 26.01 6.62
CA ASP A 98 -16.21 25.25 7.87
C ASP A 98 -16.34 26.15 9.11
N SER A 99 -15.78 27.36 9.06
CA SER A 99 -15.98 28.35 10.13
C SER A 99 -17.43 28.78 10.27
N LEU A 100 -18.18 28.86 9.16
CA LEU A 100 -19.58 29.27 9.16
C LEU A 100 -20.50 28.14 9.66
N THR A 101 -20.25 26.89 9.24
CA THR A 101 -21.00 25.72 9.72
C THR A 101 -20.72 25.46 11.21
N ALA A 102 -19.47 25.63 11.66
CA ALA A 102 -19.11 25.51 13.08
C ALA A 102 -19.80 26.58 13.95
N GLN A 103 -19.88 27.84 13.47
CA GLN A 103 -20.57 28.92 14.20
C GLN A 103 -22.09 28.70 14.32
N MET A 104 -22.68 27.89 13.44
CA MET A 104 -24.11 27.61 13.42
C MET A 104 -24.49 26.31 14.14
N ARG A 105 -23.53 25.45 14.48
CA ARG A 105 -23.73 24.13 15.13
C ARG A 105 -23.47 24.24 16.64
N GLN A 106 -24.43 24.81 17.40
CA GLN A 106 -24.41 24.78 18.88
C GLN A 106 -25.41 23.75 19.44
N PRO A 107 -25.12 23.16 20.63
CA PRO A 107 -25.98 22.17 21.28
C PRO A 107 -27.21 22.83 21.92
N ASP A 108 -28.32 22.11 21.87
CA ASP A 108 -29.64 22.53 22.34
C ASP A 108 -29.62 22.97 23.82
N HIS A 109 -29.97 24.23 24.06
CA HIS A 109 -30.73 24.61 25.24
C HIS A 109 -31.61 25.83 24.95
N ASP A 110 -32.78 25.77 25.56
CA ASP A 110 -33.99 26.50 25.27
C ASP A 110 -33.89 28.05 25.26
N LYS A 111 -34.71 28.62 24.35
CA LYS A 111 -35.27 29.99 24.32
C LYS A 111 -34.35 31.17 23.94
N ALA A 112 -34.37 31.51 22.64
CA ALA A 112 -34.71 32.86 22.15
C ALA A 112 -34.87 32.85 20.62
N ASP A 113 -36.11 32.76 20.14
CA ASP A 113 -36.48 32.71 18.71
C ASP A 113 -35.96 33.94 17.91
N TRP A 114 -35.77 35.08 18.57
CA TRP A 114 -35.26 36.31 17.94
C TRP A 114 -33.74 36.29 17.72
N ALA A 115 -32.96 35.72 18.65
CA ALA A 115 -31.51 35.64 18.54
C ALA A 115 -31.09 34.62 17.48
N LEU A 116 -31.87 33.54 17.35
CA LEU A 116 -31.72 32.55 16.28
C LEU A 116 -32.05 33.14 14.91
N LYS A 117 -33.18 33.87 14.78
CA LYS A 117 -33.55 34.59 13.54
C LYS A 117 -32.54 35.68 13.17
N LEU A 118 -31.97 36.40 14.13
CA LEU A 118 -30.97 37.44 13.88
C LEU A 118 -29.61 36.84 13.49
N LYS A 119 -29.17 35.75 14.15
CA LYS A 119 -27.98 34.98 13.75
C LYS A 119 -28.15 34.39 12.35
N PHE A 120 -29.33 33.86 12.02
CA PHE A 120 -29.66 33.37 10.69
C PHE A 120 -29.63 34.49 9.64
N ARG A 121 -30.12 35.69 9.97
CA ARG A 121 -30.08 36.87 9.08
C ARG A 121 -28.66 37.39 8.83
N VAL A 122 -27.77 37.30 9.83
CA VAL A 122 -26.33 37.62 9.70
C VAL A 122 -25.59 36.53 8.92
N GLY A 123 -25.92 35.26 9.17
CA GLY A 123 -25.42 34.10 8.43
C GLY A 123 -25.81 34.12 6.95
N SER A 124 -27.06 34.46 6.64
CA SER A 124 -27.61 34.54 5.27
C SER A 124 -26.85 35.55 4.38
N ARG A 125 -26.44 36.71 4.93
CA ARG A 125 -25.57 37.67 4.20
C ARG A 125 -24.19 37.09 3.89
N SER A 126 -23.63 36.32 4.82
CA SER A 126 -22.33 35.66 4.63
C SER A 126 -22.44 34.50 3.63
N MET A 127 -23.52 33.74 3.69
CA MET A 127 -23.85 32.67 2.73
C MET A 127 -24.07 33.19 1.31
N HIS A 128 -24.73 34.35 1.15
CA HIS A 128 -24.93 34.97 -0.17
C HIS A 128 -23.59 35.42 -0.80
N ARG A 129 -22.66 35.91 0.02
CA ARG A 129 -21.30 36.28 -0.44
C ARG A 129 -20.46 35.05 -0.78
N LEU A 130 -20.51 34.00 0.05
CA LEU A 130 -19.85 32.72 -0.23
C LEU A 130 -20.40 32.05 -1.49
N ARG A 131 -21.70 32.21 -1.76
CA ARG A 131 -22.33 31.77 -3.03
C ARG A 131 -21.72 32.50 -4.22
N GLY A 132 -21.53 33.82 -4.13
CA GLY A 132 -20.89 34.60 -5.19
C GLY A 132 -19.46 34.16 -5.48
N VAL A 133 -18.68 33.84 -4.44
CA VAL A 133 -17.32 33.31 -4.60
C VAL A 133 -17.35 31.87 -5.13
N ALA A 134 -18.23 31.00 -4.62
CA ALA A 134 -18.38 29.63 -5.11
C ALA A 134 -18.70 29.61 -6.62
N LYS A 135 -19.64 30.45 -7.08
CA LYS A 135 -19.99 30.58 -8.49
C LYS A 135 -18.79 31.00 -9.36
N ARG A 136 -18.06 32.04 -8.95
CA ARG A 136 -16.88 32.51 -9.72
C ARG A 136 -15.73 31.49 -9.74
N GLN A 137 -15.56 30.73 -8.65
CA GLN A 137 -14.61 29.62 -8.61
C GLN A 137 -15.04 28.48 -9.53
N THR A 138 -16.33 28.13 -9.57
CA THR A 138 -16.89 27.16 -10.52
C THR A 138 -16.64 27.57 -11.97
N ASP A 139 -16.87 28.84 -12.31
CA ASP A 139 -16.62 29.41 -13.63
C ASP A 139 -15.12 29.39 -13.98
N ALA A 140 -14.24 29.68 -13.01
CA ALA A 140 -12.78 29.66 -13.19
C ALA A 140 -12.24 28.23 -13.43
N VAL A 141 -12.73 27.23 -12.69
CA VAL A 141 -12.39 25.81 -12.87
C VAL A 141 -12.87 25.33 -14.26
N SER A 142 -14.09 25.68 -14.65
CA SER A 142 -14.66 25.32 -15.95
C SER A 142 -13.86 25.91 -17.13
N LEU A 143 -13.43 27.17 -17.02
CA LEU A 143 -12.58 27.82 -18.03
C LEU A 143 -11.18 27.20 -18.11
N LEU A 144 -10.62 26.72 -17.00
CA LEU A 144 -9.34 26.01 -16.98
C LEU A 144 -9.47 24.62 -17.60
N LEU A 145 -10.54 23.88 -17.28
CA LEU A 145 -10.88 22.61 -17.94
C LEU A 145 -11.05 22.78 -19.46
N ALA A 146 -11.70 23.85 -19.90
CA ALA A 146 -11.81 24.17 -21.32
C ALA A 146 -10.46 24.54 -21.96
N ALA A 147 -9.58 25.24 -21.24
CA ALA A 147 -8.22 25.52 -21.68
C ALA A 147 -7.35 24.25 -21.78
N CYS A 148 -7.61 23.26 -20.92
CA CYS A 148 -6.97 21.95 -20.97
C CYS A 148 -7.41 21.10 -22.17
N LYS A 149 -8.68 21.21 -22.58
CA LYS A 149 -9.29 20.43 -23.68
C LYS A 149 -9.11 21.06 -25.07
N THR A 150 -8.46 22.23 -25.19
CA THR A 150 -8.29 22.95 -26.47
C THR A 150 -6.90 22.74 -27.06
N HIS A 151 -6.83 22.32 -28.33
CA HIS A 151 -5.56 22.01 -29.03
C HIS A 151 -4.89 23.24 -29.67
N THR A 152 -5.57 24.39 -29.76
CA THR A 152 -5.04 25.61 -30.40
C THR A 152 -4.43 26.59 -29.38
N SER A 153 -3.17 27.00 -29.60
CA SER A 153 -2.42 27.86 -28.68
C SER A 153 -3.03 29.26 -28.47
N ALA A 154 -3.70 29.81 -29.49
CA ALA A 154 -4.35 31.12 -29.41
C ALA A 154 -5.63 31.12 -28.55
N GLN A 155 -6.52 30.12 -28.71
CA GLN A 155 -7.73 30.00 -27.89
C GLN A 155 -7.38 29.65 -26.45
N ARG A 156 -6.37 28.80 -26.23
CA ARG A 156 -5.85 28.47 -24.89
C ARG A 156 -5.37 29.72 -24.14
N LYS A 157 -4.63 30.62 -24.80
CA LYS A 157 -4.17 31.88 -24.19
C LYS A 157 -5.32 32.82 -23.80
N ILE A 158 -6.37 32.90 -24.62
CA ILE A 158 -7.56 33.73 -24.34
C ILE A 158 -8.33 33.17 -23.13
N LEU A 159 -8.54 31.85 -23.08
CA LEU A 159 -9.23 31.17 -21.97
C LEU A 159 -8.45 31.31 -20.65
N LEU A 160 -7.13 31.15 -20.69
CA LEU A 160 -6.25 31.37 -19.54
C LEU A 160 -6.28 32.82 -19.04
N HIS A 161 -6.33 33.79 -19.96
CA HIS A 161 -6.44 35.21 -19.60
C HIS A 161 -7.78 35.54 -18.92
N LYS A 162 -8.89 35.04 -19.48
CA LYS A 162 -10.24 35.22 -18.90
C LYS A 162 -10.35 34.59 -17.50
N SER A 163 -9.76 33.41 -17.34
CA SER A 163 -9.65 32.71 -16.05
C SER A 163 -8.86 33.53 -15.01
N ARG A 164 -7.78 34.21 -15.41
CA ARG A 164 -6.98 35.10 -14.53
C ARG A 164 -7.74 36.36 -14.11
N GLN A 165 -8.54 36.94 -15.01
CA GLN A 165 -9.34 38.12 -14.71
C GLN A 165 -10.38 37.83 -13.61
N ILE A 166 -11.08 36.70 -13.72
CA ILE A 166 -12.03 36.23 -12.70
C ILE A 166 -11.32 35.99 -11.35
N ARG A 167 -10.10 35.42 -11.36
CA ARG A 167 -9.30 35.22 -10.14
C ARG A 167 -8.83 36.52 -9.47
N LYS A 168 -8.52 37.56 -10.25
CA LYS A 168 -8.09 38.86 -9.71
C LYS A 168 -9.23 39.57 -8.99
N GLU A 169 -10.46 39.44 -9.50
CA GLU A 169 -11.69 39.89 -8.84
C GLU A 169 -12.01 39.03 -7.60
N ASP A 170 -11.68 37.74 -7.61
CA ASP A 170 -11.87 36.87 -6.45
C ASP A 170 -10.95 37.22 -5.29
N ALA A 171 -9.66 37.47 -5.51
CA ALA A 171 -8.72 37.81 -4.44
C ALA A 171 -9.12 39.07 -3.64
N SER A 172 -9.69 40.09 -4.32
CA SER A 172 -10.21 41.29 -3.65
C SER A 172 -11.47 40.98 -2.83
N SER A 173 -12.39 40.17 -3.37
CA SER A 173 -13.61 39.75 -2.67
C SER A 173 -13.31 38.84 -1.47
N LEU A 174 -12.30 37.99 -1.55
CA LEU A 174 -11.90 37.05 -0.52
C LEU A 174 -11.18 37.75 0.65
N ASN A 175 -10.39 38.78 0.36
CA ASN A 175 -9.84 39.70 1.38
C ASN A 175 -10.93 40.50 2.10
N THR A 176 -12.00 40.90 1.40
CA THR A 176 -13.16 41.52 2.07
C THR A 176 -13.93 40.53 2.95
N LEU A 177 -14.02 39.25 2.54
CA LEU A 177 -14.64 38.18 3.32
C LEU A 177 -13.90 37.89 4.62
N VAL A 178 -12.57 37.76 4.58
CA VAL A 178 -11.71 37.53 5.76
C VAL A 178 -11.79 38.72 6.74
N ARG A 179 -11.89 39.96 6.24
CA ARG A 179 -12.12 41.14 7.10
C ARG A 179 -13.52 41.12 7.73
N THR A 180 -14.56 40.74 6.99
CA THR A 180 -15.94 40.72 7.52
C THR A 180 -16.26 39.53 8.41
N SER A 181 -15.63 38.35 8.24
CA SER A 181 -15.83 37.22 9.16
C SER A 181 -15.31 37.53 10.57
N ARG A 182 -14.25 38.33 10.65
CA ARG A 182 -13.68 38.84 11.91
C ARG A 182 -14.61 39.83 12.62
N VAL A 183 -15.29 40.70 11.86
CA VAL A 183 -16.29 41.66 12.37
C VAL A 183 -17.60 40.96 12.76
N ASN A 184 -18.07 40.00 11.96
CA ASN A 184 -19.27 39.21 12.26
C ASN A 184 -19.06 38.31 13.49
N GLY A 185 -17.86 37.75 13.67
CA GLY A 185 -17.49 37.01 14.88
C GLY A 185 -17.47 37.87 16.15
N GLN A 186 -17.10 39.15 16.05
CA GLN A 186 -17.21 40.11 17.16
C GLN A 186 -18.66 40.53 17.44
N ALA A 187 -19.48 40.75 16.42
CA ALA A 187 -20.90 41.06 16.57
C ALA A 187 -21.70 39.91 17.21
N ILE A 188 -21.39 38.65 16.84
CA ILE A 188 -22.02 37.45 17.44
C ILE A 188 -21.57 37.27 18.90
N LYS A 189 -20.31 37.56 19.24
CA LYS A 189 -19.81 37.58 20.64
C LYS A 189 -20.44 38.69 21.49
N ALA A 190 -20.73 39.86 20.91
CA ALA A 190 -21.44 40.95 21.59
C ALA A 190 -22.92 40.60 21.83
N LEU A 191 -23.56 39.91 20.88
CA LEU A 191 -24.94 39.44 20.99
C LEU A 191 -25.12 38.32 22.04
N THR A 192 -24.13 37.43 22.21
CA THR A 192 -24.14 36.45 23.31
C THR A 192 -23.94 37.09 24.68
N HIS A 193 -23.29 38.25 24.78
CA HIS A 193 -23.20 39.03 26.01
C HIS A 193 -24.52 39.72 26.40
N MET A 194 -25.31 40.21 25.43
CA MET A 194 -26.66 40.75 25.72
C MET A 194 -27.65 39.66 26.17
N SER A 195 -27.47 38.41 25.74
CA SER A 195 -28.31 37.28 26.16
C SER A 195 -28.12 36.89 27.63
N ARG A 196 -26.91 37.05 28.20
CA ARG A 196 -26.63 36.78 29.63
C ARG A 196 -27.15 37.89 30.56
N MET A 197 -27.23 39.13 30.07
CA MET A 197 -27.77 40.27 30.82
C MET A 197 -29.27 40.13 31.13
N ILE A 198 -30.05 39.52 30.23
CA ILE A 198 -31.50 39.28 30.42
C ILE A 198 -31.77 38.13 31.42
N GLN A 199 -30.85 37.17 31.57
CA GLN A 199 -30.94 36.11 32.58
C GLN A 199 -30.60 36.61 33.99
N TRP A 200 -29.73 37.62 34.10
CA TRP A 200 -29.35 38.22 35.38
C TRP A 200 -30.52 38.95 36.07
N PHE A 201 -31.40 39.61 35.29
CA PHE A 201 -32.61 40.24 35.81
C PHE A 201 -33.70 39.26 36.27
N ARG A 202 -33.65 38.00 35.81
CA ARG A 202 -34.61 36.94 36.19
C ARG A 202 -34.18 36.19 37.46
N LEU A 203 -32.88 36.16 37.73
CA LEU A 203 -32.28 35.59 38.94
C LEU A 203 -32.56 36.46 40.19
N LEU A 204 -32.57 37.78 40.03
CA LEU A 204 -32.90 38.74 41.10
C LEU A 204 -34.35 38.64 41.61
N PHE A 205 -35.28 38.11 40.79
CA PHE A 205 -36.68 37.91 41.19
C PHE A 205 -36.90 36.58 41.93
N TYR A 206 -36.01 35.59 41.74
CA TYR A 206 -36.15 34.25 42.34
C TYR A 206 -35.47 34.12 43.71
N ILE A 207 -34.45 34.95 44.00
CA ILE A 207 -33.67 34.88 45.25
C ILE A 207 -34.48 35.31 46.50
N LYS A 208 -35.66 35.90 46.33
CA LYS A 208 -36.48 36.41 47.46
C LYS A 208 -37.66 35.51 47.87
N LEU A 209 -37.82 34.33 47.28
CA LEU A 209 -38.94 33.44 47.59
C LEU A 209 -38.47 31.99 47.75
N LEU A 210 -38.30 31.59 49.01
CA LEU A 210 -38.04 30.23 49.51
C LEU A 210 -36.57 29.92 49.82
N GLY A 211 -36.19 30.26 51.05
CA GLY A 211 -35.32 29.39 51.81
C GLY A 211 -36.10 28.18 52.31
N LYS A 212 -35.58 26.98 52.10
CA LYS A 212 -35.30 25.99 53.16
C LYS A 212 -34.55 24.80 52.56
N ALA A 213 -33.63 24.28 53.36
CA ALA A 213 -32.72 23.19 53.05
C ALA A 213 -33.42 21.87 52.72
N SER A 214 -32.87 21.15 51.73
CA SER A 214 -32.77 19.70 51.68
C SER A 214 -31.68 19.32 50.64
N GLU A 215 -30.90 18.29 50.94
CA GLU A 215 -29.74 17.79 50.19
C GLU A 215 -29.94 17.71 48.67
N GLU A 216 -28.97 18.23 47.89
CA GLU A 216 -29.04 18.32 46.42
C GLU A 216 -28.59 17.00 45.74
N PRO A 217 -29.35 16.47 44.77
CA PRO A 217 -28.90 15.42 43.86
C PRO A 217 -27.91 15.98 42.80
N PRO A 218 -27.10 15.13 42.13
CA PRO A 218 -26.01 15.58 41.25
C PRO A 218 -26.47 16.53 40.14
N THR A 219 -25.62 17.50 39.78
CA THR A 219 -25.90 18.50 38.74
C THR A 219 -25.81 17.85 37.34
N GLU A 220 -26.54 18.35 36.35
CA GLU A 220 -26.45 17.89 34.94
C GLU A 220 -25.01 17.90 34.38
N GLU A 221 -24.19 18.85 34.83
CA GLU A 221 -22.76 18.95 34.52
C GLU A 221 -21.92 17.82 35.17
N ASP A 222 -22.31 17.36 36.36
CA ASP A 222 -21.70 16.21 37.03
C ASP A 222 -22.04 14.91 36.30
N TYR A 223 -23.27 14.77 35.78
CA TYR A 223 -23.66 13.62 34.95
C TYR A 223 -22.90 13.60 33.62
N LEU A 224 -22.72 14.75 32.97
CA LEU A 224 -21.93 14.85 31.73
C LEU A 224 -20.45 14.55 31.97
N THR A 225 -19.89 15.03 33.08
CA THR A 225 -18.51 14.78 33.48
C THR A 225 -18.29 13.32 33.85
N ALA A 226 -19.23 12.70 34.58
CA ALA A 226 -19.22 11.27 34.87
C ALA A 226 -19.36 10.44 33.59
N ALA A 227 -20.27 10.81 32.68
CA ALA A 227 -20.41 10.12 31.39
C ALA A 227 -19.19 10.30 30.46
N ALA A 228 -18.47 11.42 30.56
CA ALA A 228 -17.21 11.63 29.86
C ALA A 228 -16.09 10.78 30.50
N ALA A 229 -16.00 10.73 31.82
CA ALA A 229 -15.04 9.90 32.55
C ALA A 229 -15.27 8.40 32.27
N MET A 230 -16.52 7.93 32.28
CA MET A 230 -16.87 6.56 31.92
C MET A 230 -16.53 6.23 30.46
N ARG A 231 -16.70 7.18 29.53
CA ARG A 231 -16.28 7.00 28.14
C ARG A 231 -14.76 6.97 27.99
N SER A 232 -14.04 7.82 28.72
CA SER A 232 -12.57 7.81 28.74
C SER A 232 -12.05 6.48 29.28
N ASP A 233 -12.55 6.04 30.44
CA ASP A 233 -12.18 4.77 31.05
C ASP A 233 -12.53 3.57 30.15
N ALA A 234 -13.66 3.62 29.43
CA ALA A 234 -13.99 2.61 28.42
C ALA A 234 -13.02 2.62 27.23
N ILE A 235 -12.60 3.79 26.75
CA ILE A 235 -11.59 3.94 25.69
C ILE A 235 -10.23 3.43 26.19
N ASP A 236 -9.82 3.79 27.40
CA ASP A 236 -8.54 3.37 27.98
C ASP A 236 -8.48 1.85 28.14
N ARG A 237 -9.57 1.22 28.61
CA ARG A 237 -9.69 -0.26 28.64
C ARG A 237 -9.63 -0.88 27.25
N GLN A 238 -10.25 -0.24 26.26
CA GLN A 238 -10.19 -0.72 24.88
C GLN A 238 -8.77 -0.61 24.32
N LEU A 239 -8.07 0.50 24.58
CA LEU A 239 -6.68 0.72 24.18
C LEU A 239 -5.73 -0.28 24.85
N GLU A 240 -5.90 -0.58 26.13
CA GLU A 240 -5.14 -1.62 26.82
C GLU A 240 -5.37 -3.00 26.18
N THR A 241 -6.62 -3.31 25.84
CA THR A 241 -6.98 -4.57 25.17
C THR A 241 -6.38 -4.64 23.76
N ASP A 242 -6.46 -3.55 23.00
CA ASP A 242 -5.89 -3.43 21.66
C ASP A 242 -4.37 -3.52 21.69
N GLU A 243 -3.71 -2.93 22.70
CA GLU A 243 -2.28 -3.04 22.90
C GLU A 243 -1.85 -4.49 23.17
N LEU A 244 -2.57 -5.20 24.04
CA LEU A 244 -2.31 -6.62 24.31
C LEU A 244 -2.49 -7.48 23.05
N ASN A 245 -3.51 -7.19 22.24
CA ASN A 245 -3.76 -7.87 20.97
C ASN A 245 -2.64 -7.60 19.96
N LEU A 246 -2.21 -6.34 19.81
CA LEU A 246 -1.12 -5.93 18.92
C LEU A 246 0.23 -6.51 19.34
N ARG A 247 0.48 -6.68 20.65
CA ARG A 247 1.70 -7.33 21.17
C ARG A 247 1.72 -8.84 20.89
N ARG A 248 0.56 -9.49 20.85
CA ARG A 248 0.41 -10.93 20.55
C ARG A 248 0.41 -11.23 19.05
N GLU A 249 0.20 -10.22 18.21
CA GLU A 249 0.15 -10.34 16.76
C GLU A 249 1.54 -10.63 16.16
N THR A 250 1.63 -11.70 15.38
CA THR A 250 2.85 -12.07 14.65
C THR A 250 2.92 -11.29 13.35
N LYS A 251 3.74 -10.23 13.35
CA LYS A 251 3.97 -9.39 12.16
C LYS A 251 4.93 -10.07 11.19
N LEU A 252 4.49 -10.24 9.93
CA LEU A 252 5.25 -10.83 8.84
C LEU A 252 5.38 -9.84 7.70
N VAL A 253 6.58 -9.72 7.14
CA VAL A 253 6.83 -8.81 6.02
C VAL A 253 7.27 -9.62 4.81
N LEU A 254 6.50 -9.54 3.74
CA LEU A 254 6.74 -10.25 2.48
C LEU A 254 7.41 -9.31 1.49
N VAL A 255 8.57 -9.74 0.99
CA VAL A 255 9.45 -8.98 0.09
C VAL A 255 10.06 -9.90 -0.96
N GLY A 256 10.48 -9.33 -2.08
CA GLY A 256 11.13 -10.03 -3.17
C GLY A 256 10.99 -9.23 -4.47
N GLN A 257 11.70 -9.64 -5.52
CA GLN A 257 11.58 -9.02 -6.83
C GLN A 257 10.15 -9.18 -7.43
N PRO A 258 9.78 -8.38 -8.44
CA PRO A 258 8.59 -8.63 -9.24
C PRO A 258 8.58 -10.08 -9.73
N ASN A 259 7.40 -10.71 -9.76
CA ASN A 259 7.23 -12.10 -10.19
C ASN A 259 7.97 -13.15 -9.34
N SER A 260 8.56 -12.82 -8.19
CA SER A 260 9.21 -13.84 -7.33
C SER A 260 8.24 -14.83 -6.65
N GLY A 261 6.92 -14.59 -6.74
CA GLY A 261 5.87 -15.40 -6.11
C GLY A 261 5.27 -14.79 -4.84
N LYS A 262 5.69 -13.60 -4.41
CA LYS A 262 5.12 -12.92 -3.22
C LYS A 262 3.62 -12.68 -3.32
N GLU A 263 3.12 -12.21 -4.47
CA GLU A 263 1.68 -12.01 -4.67
C GLU A 263 0.92 -13.32 -4.50
N LEU A 264 1.48 -14.41 -5.04
CA LEU A 264 0.88 -15.73 -4.96
C LEU A 264 0.81 -16.22 -3.51
N VAL A 265 1.90 -16.10 -2.73
CA VAL A 265 1.93 -16.48 -1.31
C VAL A 265 0.85 -15.74 -0.52
N MET A 266 0.75 -14.41 -0.70
CA MET A 266 -0.24 -13.60 0.02
C MET A 266 -1.67 -14.03 -0.33
N ARG A 267 -1.96 -14.27 -1.62
CA ARG A 267 -3.30 -14.66 -2.07
C ARG A 267 -3.66 -16.08 -1.63
N GLN A 268 -2.70 -17.00 -1.66
CA GLN A 268 -2.88 -18.35 -1.13
C GLN A 268 -3.19 -18.33 0.37
N MET A 269 -2.46 -17.51 1.16
CA MET A 269 -2.78 -17.33 2.59
C MET A 269 -4.18 -16.73 2.79
N LYS A 270 -4.60 -15.78 1.95
CA LYS A 270 -5.96 -15.23 1.98
C LYS A 270 -7.02 -16.30 1.73
N VAL A 271 -6.80 -17.17 0.74
CA VAL A 271 -7.72 -18.27 0.40
C VAL A 271 -7.78 -19.32 1.50
N LEU A 272 -6.64 -19.68 2.08
CA LEU A 272 -6.56 -20.77 3.06
C LEU A 272 -6.99 -20.37 4.47
N TYR A 273 -6.73 -19.13 4.89
CA TYR A 273 -6.84 -18.73 6.30
C TYR A 273 -7.67 -17.48 6.56
N ALA A 274 -8.19 -16.83 5.52
CA ALA A 274 -9.08 -15.67 5.64
C ALA A 274 -10.39 -15.90 4.86
N ASP A 275 -11.13 -14.84 4.55
CA ASP A 275 -12.44 -14.91 3.87
C ASP A 275 -12.36 -15.33 2.38
N GLY A 276 -11.15 -15.63 1.88
CA GLY A 276 -10.90 -16.04 0.50
C GLY A 276 -11.38 -15.03 -0.54
N TYR A 277 -11.99 -15.53 -1.61
CA TYR A 277 -12.64 -14.70 -2.63
C TYR A 277 -14.08 -15.16 -2.80
N PRO A 278 -15.10 -14.38 -2.37
CA PRO A 278 -16.49 -14.76 -2.57
C PRO A 278 -16.85 -14.69 -4.06
N ILE A 279 -17.77 -15.56 -4.50
CA ILE A 279 -18.15 -15.73 -5.92
C ILE A 279 -18.55 -14.39 -6.57
N SER A 280 -19.24 -13.52 -5.84
CA SER A 280 -19.64 -12.18 -6.30
C SER A 280 -18.47 -11.30 -6.73
N GLU A 281 -17.32 -11.41 -6.06
CA GLU A 281 -16.09 -10.68 -6.40
C GLU A 281 -15.31 -11.35 -7.53
N ARG A 282 -15.43 -12.68 -7.69
CA ARG A 282 -14.65 -13.45 -8.69
C ARG A 282 -14.94 -13.01 -10.12
N TYR A 283 -16.17 -12.59 -10.42
CA TYR A 283 -16.56 -12.11 -11.76
C TYR A 283 -15.69 -10.96 -12.27
N GLN A 284 -15.21 -10.09 -11.37
CA GLN A 284 -14.39 -8.93 -11.74
C GLN A 284 -13.03 -9.35 -12.30
N TYR A 285 -12.54 -10.54 -11.97
CA TYR A 285 -11.26 -11.07 -12.42
C TYR A 285 -11.34 -11.79 -13.78
N ARG A 286 -12.55 -12.00 -14.31
CA ARG A 286 -12.77 -12.78 -15.55
C ARG A 286 -11.97 -12.23 -16.73
N VAL A 287 -12.04 -10.91 -16.93
CA VAL A 287 -11.30 -10.22 -18.00
C VAL A 287 -9.80 -10.38 -17.78
N ALA A 288 -9.30 -10.15 -16.56
CA ALA A 288 -7.87 -10.27 -16.25
C ALA A 288 -7.31 -11.69 -16.52
N VAL A 289 -8.06 -12.74 -16.20
CA VAL A 289 -7.66 -14.12 -16.49
C VAL A 289 -7.63 -14.38 -18.00
N ARG A 290 -8.67 -13.99 -18.72
CA ARG A 290 -8.72 -14.14 -20.19
C ARG A 290 -7.61 -13.34 -20.89
N SER A 291 -7.31 -12.13 -20.43
CA SER A 291 -6.18 -11.34 -20.93
C SER A 291 -4.84 -12.03 -20.69
N THR A 292 -4.67 -12.75 -19.58
CA THR A 292 -3.45 -13.51 -19.30
C THR A 292 -3.31 -14.71 -20.26
N VAL A 293 -4.41 -15.39 -20.58
CA VAL A 293 -4.44 -16.45 -21.60
C VAL A 293 -4.14 -15.88 -23.00
N ARG A 294 -4.66 -14.70 -23.36
CA ARG A 294 -4.30 -14.05 -24.62
C ARG A 294 -2.81 -13.71 -24.68
N LEU A 295 -2.24 -13.18 -23.59
CA LEU A 295 -0.80 -12.92 -23.51
C LEU A 295 0.01 -14.21 -23.70
N LEU A 296 -0.46 -15.34 -23.15
CA LEU A 296 0.14 -16.65 -23.38
C LEU A 296 0.13 -17.04 -24.86
N ILE A 297 -0.99 -16.84 -25.55
CA ILE A 297 -1.11 -17.09 -27.00
C ILE A 297 -0.12 -16.21 -27.78
N HIS A 298 0.00 -14.93 -27.43
CA HIS A 298 1.00 -14.03 -28.00
C HIS A 298 2.44 -14.55 -27.80
N SER A 299 2.82 -14.94 -26.58
CA SER A 299 4.15 -15.48 -26.30
C SER A 299 4.44 -16.77 -27.08
N ILE A 300 3.44 -17.64 -27.25
CA ILE A 300 3.55 -18.84 -28.09
C ILE A 300 3.82 -18.45 -29.55
N ILE A 301 3.08 -17.48 -30.07
CA ILE A 301 3.23 -16.99 -31.44
C ILE A 301 4.63 -16.41 -31.66
N ASP A 302 5.06 -15.51 -30.77
CA ASP A 302 6.35 -14.83 -30.87
C ASP A 302 7.49 -15.85 -30.83
N LEU A 303 7.41 -16.87 -29.97
CA LEU A 303 8.43 -17.91 -29.89
C LEU A 303 8.55 -18.73 -31.17
N ILE A 304 7.44 -19.07 -31.79
CA ILE A 304 7.45 -19.80 -33.07
C ILE A 304 8.01 -18.92 -34.18
N LYS A 305 7.63 -17.62 -34.23
CA LYS A 305 8.12 -16.67 -35.24
C LYS A 305 9.62 -16.43 -35.12
N ASP A 306 10.12 -16.17 -33.91
CA ASP A 306 11.51 -15.81 -33.68
C ASP A 306 12.46 -17.00 -33.89
N THR A 307 12.02 -18.22 -33.53
CA THR A 307 12.84 -19.42 -33.72
C THR A 307 12.80 -19.96 -35.15
N GLY A 308 11.78 -19.61 -35.95
CA GLY A 308 11.63 -20.04 -37.33
C GLY A 308 11.53 -21.56 -37.51
N VAL A 309 11.14 -22.30 -36.47
CA VAL A 309 11.13 -23.76 -36.49
C VAL A 309 10.00 -24.27 -37.39
N PRO A 310 10.28 -25.18 -38.34
CA PRO A 310 9.23 -25.74 -39.19
C PRO A 310 8.26 -26.57 -38.36
N LEU A 311 7.00 -26.14 -38.34
CA LEU A 311 5.89 -26.90 -37.77
C LEU A 311 5.39 -27.93 -38.79
N ASN A 312 4.83 -29.04 -38.30
CA ASN A 312 4.13 -30.00 -39.16
C ASN A 312 2.89 -29.32 -39.80
N GLU A 313 2.36 -29.89 -40.88
CA GLU A 313 1.24 -29.30 -41.65
C GLU A 313 0.02 -29.00 -40.76
N ASP A 314 -0.36 -29.94 -39.88
CA ASP A 314 -1.45 -29.77 -38.92
C ASP A 314 -1.21 -28.60 -37.94
N LEU A 315 0.01 -28.49 -37.40
CA LEU A 315 0.39 -27.44 -36.45
C LEU A 315 0.54 -26.07 -37.13
N THR A 316 0.83 -26.06 -38.43
CA THR A 316 0.90 -24.82 -39.23
C THR A 316 -0.48 -24.23 -39.40
N GLN A 317 -1.50 -25.07 -39.62
CA GLN A 317 -2.89 -24.63 -39.65
C GLN A 317 -3.35 -24.11 -38.27
N ASP A 318 -3.02 -24.84 -37.19
CA ASP A 318 -3.32 -24.39 -35.82
C ASP A 318 -2.61 -23.05 -35.51
N PHE A 319 -1.37 -22.85 -35.99
CA PHE A 319 -0.64 -21.60 -35.83
C PHE A 319 -1.29 -20.43 -36.59
N ALA A 320 -1.80 -20.67 -37.80
CA ALA A 320 -2.55 -19.67 -38.56
C ALA A 320 -3.86 -19.25 -37.85
N VAL A 321 -4.52 -20.19 -37.17
CA VAL A 321 -5.69 -19.89 -36.32
C VAL A 321 -5.31 -18.97 -35.16
N LEU A 322 -4.18 -19.22 -34.49
CA LEU A 322 -3.71 -18.35 -33.40
C LEU A 322 -3.36 -16.94 -33.89
N LEU A 323 -2.75 -16.81 -35.07
CA LEU A 323 -2.48 -15.51 -35.70
C LEU A 323 -3.78 -14.71 -35.92
N HIS A 324 -4.79 -15.36 -36.50
CA HIS A 324 -6.08 -14.73 -36.76
C HIS A 324 -6.83 -14.34 -35.48
N GLU A 325 -6.77 -15.18 -34.43
CA GLU A 325 -7.37 -14.90 -33.12
C GLU A 325 -6.78 -13.64 -32.47
N VAL A 326 -5.48 -13.42 -32.66
CA VAL A 326 -4.78 -12.24 -32.14
C VAL A 326 -5.13 -10.98 -32.96
N GLU A 327 -5.22 -11.10 -34.28
CA GLU A 327 -5.52 -9.97 -35.17
C GLU A 327 -6.96 -9.44 -35.00
N THR A 328 -7.92 -10.33 -34.75
CA THR A 328 -9.36 -10.00 -34.65
C THR A 328 -9.76 -9.24 -33.38
N SER A 329 -8.85 -9.05 -32.42
CA SER A 329 -8.95 -8.10 -31.29
C SER A 329 -10.21 -8.18 -30.41
N ASP A 330 -10.97 -9.28 -30.42
CA ASP A 330 -12.07 -9.46 -29.45
C ASP A 330 -11.52 -9.88 -28.08
N MET A 331 -11.23 -8.90 -27.23
CA MET A 331 -10.72 -9.15 -25.88
C MET A 331 -11.71 -9.88 -24.96
N SER A 332 -12.98 -9.99 -25.34
CA SER A 332 -14.05 -10.49 -24.47
C SER A 332 -14.26 -12.00 -24.60
N HIS A 333 -14.09 -12.60 -25.77
CA HIS A 333 -14.26 -14.05 -26.00
C HIS A 333 -12.96 -14.71 -26.48
N LEU A 334 -12.81 -16.02 -26.34
CA LEU A 334 -11.72 -16.80 -26.96
C LEU A 334 -12.38 -17.79 -27.93
N SER A 335 -11.96 -17.85 -29.19
CA SER A 335 -12.56 -18.81 -30.11
C SER A 335 -12.26 -20.27 -29.72
N PRO A 336 -13.22 -21.20 -29.87
CA PRO A 336 -12.97 -22.63 -29.62
C PRO A 336 -11.84 -23.21 -30.47
N ALA A 337 -11.66 -22.66 -31.68
CA ALA A 337 -10.56 -23.04 -32.56
C ALA A 337 -9.19 -22.65 -31.96
N ALA A 338 -9.06 -21.43 -31.43
CA ALA A 338 -7.83 -20.98 -30.78
C ALA A 338 -7.50 -21.77 -29.50
N VAL A 339 -8.52 -22.14 -28.72
CA VAL A 339 -8.36 -23.01 -27.54
C VAL A 339 -7.71 -24.34 -27.93
N THR A 340 -8.25 -24.99 -28.97
CA THR A 340 -7.78 -26.28 -29.47
C THR A 340 -6.35 -26.15 -30.04
N ALA A 341 -6.12 -25.13 -30.86
CA ALA A 341 -4.82 -24.84 -31.46
C ALA A 341 -3.74 -24.62 -30.38
N THR A 342 -4.05 -23.84 -29.34
CA THR A 342 -3.13 -23.57 -28.23
C THR A 342 -2.72 -24.87 -27.52
N GLN A 343 -3.67 -25.75 -27.23
CA GLN A 343 -3.39 -27.02 -26.54
C GLN A 343 -2.54 -27.96 -27.39
N LYS A 344 -2.84 -28.09 -28.70
CA LYS A 344 -2.05 -28.93 -29.61
C LYS A 344 -0.63 -28.42 -29.79
N ILE A 345 -0.46 -27.10 -29.95
CA ILE A 345 0.86 -26.49 -30.08
C ILE A 345 1.65 -26.68 -28.79
N TRP A 346 1.05 -26.43 -27.62
CA TRP A 346 1.74 -26.59 -26.34
C TRP A 346 2.20 -28.03 -26.07
N THR A 347 1.36 -29.02 -26.39
CA THR A 347 1.65 -30.45 -26.19
C THR A 347 2.60 -31.04 -27.25
N SER A 348 2.94 -30.26 -28.29
CA SER A 348 3.91 -30.66 -29.31
C SER A 348 5.31 -30.88 -28.68
N PRO A 349 5.98 -32.01 -28.95
CA PRO A 349 7.37 -32.22 -28.52
C PRO A 349 8.32 -31.15 -29.04
N THR A 350 8.06 -30.65 -30.25
CA THR A 350 8.83 -29.58 -30.89
C THR A 350 8.73 -28.29 -30.07
N PHE A 351 7.50 -27.87 -29.73
CA PHE A 351 7.27 -26.66 -28.96
C PHE A 351 7.76 -26.79 -27.51
N SER A 352 7.53 -27.94 -26.87
CA SER A 352 7.99 -28.20 -25.50
C SER A 352 9.51 -28.03 -25.37
N THR A 353 10.26 -28.52 -26.35
CA THR A 353 11.73 -28.37 -26.39
C THR A 353 12.14 -26.90 -26.59
N LEU A 354 11.42 -26.16 -27.44
CA LEU A 354 11.66 -24.73 -27.67
C LEU A 354 11.35 -23.91 -26.41
N TYR A 355 10.25 -24.20 -25.73
CA TYR A 355 9.83 -23.51 -24.51
C TYR A 355 10.86 -23.65 -23.39
N VAL A 356 11.45 -24.85 -23.21
CA VAL A 356 12.52 -25.06 -22.21
C VAL A 356 13.80 -24.31 -22.56
N LYS A 357 14.11 -24.20 -23.86
CA LYS A 357 15.28 -23.46 -24.38
C LYS A 357 15.02 -21.96 -24.59
N ASN A 358 13.82 -21.46 -24.29
CA ASN A 358 13.48 -20.06 -24.48
C ASN A 358 13.99 -19.22 -23.32
N PHE A 359 14.89 -18.29 -23.62
CA PHE A 359 15.47 -17.36 -22.65
C PHE A 359 15.08 -15.89 -22.90
N GLU A 360 14.55 -15.58 -24.09
CA GLU A 360 14.34 -14.20 -24.54
C GLU A 360 12.88 -13.76 -24.46
N ILE A 361 11.95 -14.69 -24.73
CA ILE A 361 10.52 -14.34 -24.78
C ILE A 361 9.90 -14.51 -23.40
N ASP A 362 9.23 -13.46 -22.95
CA ASP A 362 8.49 -13.48 -21.70
C ASP A 362 7.14 -14.19 -21.87
N PHE A 363 7.04 -15.35 -21.22
CA PHE A 363 5.79 -16.06 -21.02
C PHE A 363 5.13 -15.63 -19.71
N PRO A 364 3.79 -15.66 -19.62
CA PRO A 364 3.11 -15.58 -18.33
C PRO A 364 3.66 -16.63 -17.36
N GLN A 365 3.87 -16.24 -16.11
CA GLN A 365 4.59 -17.05 -15.12
C GLN A 365 4.01 -18.47 -14.93
N TYR A 366 2.69 -18.60 -14.99
CA TYR A 366 1.98 -19.86 -14.81
C TYR A 366 1.39 -20.38 -16.13
N ALA A 367 2.15 -20.22 -17.22
CA ALA A 367 1.77 -20.65 -18.56
C ALA A 367 1.22 -22.10 -18.62
N PRO A 368 1.87 -23.13 -18.02
CA PRO A 368 1.36 -24.50 -18.06
C PRO A 368 -0.08 -24.62 -17.50
N TYR A 369 -0.34 -24.00 -16.35
CA TYR A 369 -1.66 -23.99 -15.72
C TYR A 369 -2.74 -23.38 -16.63
N TYR A 370 -2.40 -22.26 -17.28
CA TYR A 370 -3.33 -21.57 -18.16
C TYR A 370 -3.63 -22.37 -19.42
N VAL A 371 -2.65 -23.09 -19.99
CA VAL A 371 -2.91 -24.01 -21.11
C VAL A 371 -3.79 -25.18 -20.70
N GLU A 372 -3.52 -25.81 -19.54
CA GLU A 372 -4.34 -26.92 -19.05
C GLU A 372 -5.79 -26.49 -18.78
N SER A 373 -5.97 -25.28 -18.23
CA SER A 373 -7.28 -24.72 -17.91
C SER A 373 -7.94 -23.94 -19.05
N ILE A 374 -7.32 -23.82 -20.24
CA ILE A 374 -7.78 -22.89 -21.28
C ILE A 374 -9.20 -23.16 -21.75
N ALA A 375 -9.60 -24.43 -21.89
CA ALA A 375 -10.96 -24.82 -22.27
C ALA A 375 -12.01 -24.34 -21.25
N ARG A 376 -11.70 -24.44 -19.95
CA ARG A 376 -12.57 -23.95 -18.88
C ARG A 376 -12.65 -22.43 -18.87
N ILE A 377 -11.53 -21.74 -19.10
CA ILE A 377 -11.44 -20.27 -19.08
C ILE A 377 -12.16 -19.64 -20.29
N ALA A 378 -12.15 -20.33 -21.43
CA ALA A 378 -12.78 -19.86 -22.66
C ALA A 378 -14.32 -19.97 -22.65
N SER A 379 -14.90 -20.85 -21.82
CA SER A 379 -16.36 -21.02 -21.70
C SER A 379 -17.11 -19.71 -21.40
N ASP A 380 -18.28 -19.51 -22.00
CA ASP A 380 -19.09 -18.30 -21.82
C ASP A 380 -19.69 -18.16 -20.41
N ASP A 381 -19.88 -19.26 -19.71
CA ASP A 381 -20.34 -19.29 -18.31
C ASP A 381 -19.16 -19.31 -17.31
N TYR A 382 -17.95 -19.03 -17.78
CA TYR A 382 -16.75 -19.06 -16.96
C TYR A 382 -16.82 -18.08 -15.79
N VAL A 383 -16.73 -18.65 -14.59
CA VAL A 383 -16.48 -17.92 -13.33
C VAL A 383 -15.07 -18.27 -12.87
N PRO A 384 -14.19 -17.26 -12.66
CA PRO A 384 -12.85 -17.52 -12.16
C PRO A 384 -12.86 -18.29 -10.84
N SER A 385 -12.04 -19.34 -10.79
CA SER A 385 -11.74 -20.05 -9.55
C SER A 385 -10.71 -19.28 -8.74
N GLU A 386 -10.58 -19.60 -7.46
CA GLU A 386 -9.51 -19.04 -6.62
C GLU A 386 -8.13 -19.36 -7.19
N ALA A 387 -7.96 -20.56 -7.76
CA ALA A 387 -6.74 -20.97 -8.44
C ALA A 387 -6.38 -20.06 -9.64
N ASP A 388 -7.37 -19.53 -10.35
CA ASP A 388 -7.15 -18.58 -11.44
C ASP A 388 -6.73 -17.20 -10.89
N ILE A 389 -7.44 -16.75 -9.85
CA ILE A 389 -7.26 -15.42 -9.24
C ILE A 389 -5.89 -15.31 -8.56
N ILE A 390 -5.46 -16.35 -7.82
CA ILE A 390 -4.18 -16.30 -7.11
C ILE A 390 -2.98 -16.18 -8.07
N ARG A 391 -3.11 -16.71 -9.30
CA ARG A 391 -2.06 -16.74 -10.33
C ARG A 391 -1.99 -15.47 -11.20
N LEU A 392 -2.92 -14.53 -11.04
CA LEU A 392 -2.88 -13.27 -11.80
C LEU A 392 -1.68 -12.40 -11.41
N ASN A 393 -0.88 -11.98 -12.37
CA ASN A 393 0.29 -11.14 -12.09
C ASN A 393 -0.05 -9.64 -11.88
N GLN A 394 -1.33 -9.28 -11.91
CA GLN A 394 -1.76 -7.89 -11.73
C GLN A 394 -1.75 -7.53 -10.23
N SER A 395 -0.77 -6.73 -9.82
CA SER A 395 -0.82 -6.06 -8.53
C SER A 395 -0.46 -4.59 -8.72
N ALA A 396 -1.39 -3.70 -8.36
CA ALA A 396 -1.05 -2.31 -8.09
C ALA A 396 0.11 -2.26 -7.08
N GLY A 397 1.09 -1.40 -7.34
CA GLY A 397 2.18 -1.14 -6.40
C GLY A 397 1.67 -0.55 -5.10
N GLY A 398 2.50 -0.56 -4.07
CA GLY A 398 2.17 -0.13 -2.72
C GLY A 398 2.26 -1.26 -1.71
N ILE A 399 1.59 -1.08 -0.57
CA ILE A 399 1.59 -2.04 0.53
C ILE A 399 0.19 -2.61 0.66
N LYS A 400 0.11 -3.92 0.72
CA LYS A 400 -1.14 -4.64 0.98
C LYS A 400 -1.02 -5.34 2.33
N GLU A 401 -2.06 -5.25 3.12
CA GLU A 401 -2.13 -5.88 4.44
C GLU A 401 -3.13 -7.02 4.42
N LEU A 402 -2.83 -8.09 5.14
CA LEU A 402 -3.74 -9.19 5.38
C LEU A 402 -3.63 -9.59 6.85
N ARG A 403 -4.75 -9.57 7.57
CA ARG A 403 -4.86 -10.07 8.94
C ARG A 403 -5.69 -11.34 8.94
N PHE A 404 -5.23 -12.35 9.64
CA PHE A 404 -5.94 -13.62 9.78
C PHE A 404 -5.49 -14.37 11.03
N ALA A 405 -6.34 -15.25 11.54
CA ALA A 405 -6.00 -16.18 12.59
C ALA A 405 -5.49 -17.49 11.97
N TRP A 406 -4.24 -17.84 12.24
CA TRP A 406 -3.62 -19.10 11.83
C TRP A 406 -3.58 -20.06 13.03
N ASP A 407 -4.74 -20.60 13.37
CA ASP A 407 -5.02 -21.32 14.62
C ASP A 407 -4.76 -20.41 15.84
N GLU A 408 -3.74 -20.70 16.65
CA GLU A 408 -3.38 -19.91 17.85
C GLU A 408 -2.57 -18.65 17.51
N LEU A 409 -2.10 -18.51 16.27
CA LEU A 409 -1.30 -17.37 15.84
C LEU A 409 -2.18 -16.30 15.16
N GLY A 410 -2.31 -15.13 15.78
CA GLY A 410 -2.80 -13.94 15.07
C GLY A 410 -1.70 -13.41 14.14
N VAL A 411 -1.92 -13.44 12.82
CA VAL A 411 -0.92 -13.05 11.81
C VAL A 411 -1.30 -11.75 11.14
N HIS A 412 -0.34 -10.82 11.04
CA HIS A 412 -0.43 -9.60 10.23
C HIS A 412 0.64 -9.64 9.15
N LEU A 413 0.21 -9.91 7.92
CA LEU A 413 1.08 -10.00 6.77
C LEU A 413 1.07 -8.69 5.98
N PHE A 414 2.25 -8.11 5.79
CA PHE A 414 2.49 -6.96 4.93
C PHE A 414 3.15 -7.42 3.63
N ASN A 415 2.52 -7.18 2.49
CA ASN A 415 3.13 -7.39 1.17
C ASN A 415 3.56 -6.06 0.57
N ILE A 416 4.86 -5.92 0.35
CA ILE A 416 5.49 -4.72 -0.18
C ILE A 416 5.75 -4.95 -1.66
N ASN A 417 5.04 -4.23 -2.54
CA ASN A 417 5.19 -4.38 -3.99
C ASN A 417 5.47 -3.04 -4.70
N GLY A 418 6.33 -3.09 -5.72
CA GLY A 418 6.66 -1.95 -6.58
C GLY A 418 7.47 -0.85 -5.90
N PHE A 419 7.63 0.27 -6.62
CA PHE A 419 8.32 1.45 -6.09
C PHE A 419 7.49 2.11 -5.01
N ILE A 420 8.06 2.24 -3.81
CA ILE A 420 7.46 3.01 -2.72
C ILE A 420 8.21 4.33 -2.61
N PRO A 421 7.57 5.48 -2.90
CA PRO A 421 8.24 6.76 -2.82
C PRO A 421 8.80 6.98 -1.41
N ASP A 422 10.00 7.57 -1.30
CA ASP A 422 10.70 7.71 -0.02
C ASP A 422 9.91 8.47 1.05
N GLN A 423 9.04 9.40 0.64
CA GLN A 423 8.13 10.10 1.54
C GLN A 423 7.09 9.17 2.19
N PHE A 424 6.62 8.16 1.46
CA PHE A 424 5.80 7.11 2.03
C PHE A 424 6.68 6.26 2.93
N ARG A 425 7.84 5.77 2.42
CA ARG A 425 8.79 4.94 3.20
C ARG A 425 9.12 5.55 4.57
N LYS A 426 9.27 6.87 4.70
CA LYS A 426 9.51 7.51 6.00
C LYS A 426 8.29 7.51 6.93
N ARG A 427 7.07 7.53 6.40
CA ARG A 427 5.83 7.61 7.18
C ARG A 427 5.31 6.28 7.69
N TRP A 428 5.46 5.18 6.95
CA TRP A 428 4.81 3.90 7.30
C TRP A 428 5.79 2.81 7.77
N PHE A 429 7.08 2.95 7.48
CA PHE A 429 8.05 1.87 7.75
C PHE A 429 8.25 1.60 9.26
N HIS A 430 7.87 2.55 10.13
CA HIS A 430 7.79 2.32 11.58
C HIS A 430 6.80 1.20 11.94
N GLN A 431 5.79 0.93 11.10
CA GLN A 431 4.84 -0.18 11.31
C GLN A 431 5.47 -1.56 11.06
N LEU A 432 6.54 -1.62 10.26
CA LEU A 432 7.31 -2.84 9.99
C LEU A 432 8.39 -3.11 11.04
N GLU A 433 8.67 -2.16 11.93
CA GLU A 433 9.63 -2.35 13.01
C GLU A 433 9.17 -3.49 13.93
N ASN A 434 10.14 -4.23 14.45
CA ASN A 434 9.92 -5.40 15.31
C ASN A 434 9.16 -6.56 14.63
N ALA A 435 9.11 -6.61 13.30
CA ALA A 435 8.57 -7.75 12.58
C ALA A 435 9.15 -9.08 13.10
N SER A 436 8.29 -10.09 13.23
CA SER A 436 8.68 -11.44 13.68
C SER A 436 9.57 -12.11 12.66
N ALA A 437 9.17 -12.07 11.39
CA ALA A 437 9.96 -12.59 10.30
C ALA A 437 9.78 -11.79 9.01
N LEU A 438 10.87 -11.74 8.23
CA LEU A 438 10.89 -11.32 6.84
C LEU A 438 10.75 -12.58 5.98
N ILE A 439 9.69 -12.67 5.18
CA ILE A 439 9.53 -13.72 4.16
C ILE A 439 10.06 -13.14 2.85
N TYR A 440 11.22 -13.63 2.41
CA TYR A 440 11.86 -13.22 1.16
C TYR A 440 11.61 -14.28 0.08
N THR A 441 10.91 -13.92 -0.99
CA THR A 441 10.63 -14.81 -2.13
C THR A 441 11.61 -14.53 -3.27
N VAL A 442 12.11 -15.60 -3.90
CA VAL A 442 13.04 -15.55 -5.04
C VAL A 442 12.55 -16.51 -6.09
N ASP A 443 12.53 -16.10 -7.36
CA ASP A 443 12.39 -17.04 -8.48
C ASP A 443 13.79 -17.52 -8.89
N VAL A 444 14.17 -18.73 -8.48
CA VAL A 444 15.50 -19.27 -8.80
C VAL A 444 15.65 -19.64 -10.28
N SER A 445 14.55 -19.75 -11.02
CA SER A 445 14.57 -20.07 -12.46
C SER A 445 15.01 -18.89 -13.34
N THR A 446 15.25 -17.73 -12.75
CA THR A 446 15.77 -16.51 -13.40
C THR A 446 17.30 -16.47 -13.49
N TYR A 447 17.99 -17.49 -12.98
CA TYR A 447 19.46 -17.55 -12.96
C TYR A 447 20.08 -17.43 -14.36
N ASP A 448 19.35 -17.83 -15.40
CA ASP A 448 19.76 -17.83 -16.81
C ASP A 448 19.14 -16.67 -17.61
N ARG A 449 18.42 -15.75 -16.97
CA ARG A 449 17.81 -14.59 -17.62
C ARG A 449 18.79 -13.42 -17.65
N PRO A 450 19.25 -12.99 -18.83
CA PRO A 450 20.08 -11.80 -18.95
C PRO A 450 19.28 -10.50 -18.83
N TYR A 451 19.97 -9.38 -18.60
CA TYR A 451 19.39 -8.05 -18.82
C TYR A 451 19.44 -7.65 -20.30
N LEU A 452 18.50 -6.80 -20.71
CA LEU A 452 18.51 -6.21 -22.04
C LEU A 452 19.82 -5.43 -22.26
N GLY A 453 20.66 -5.91 -23.18
CA GLY A 453 21.97 -5.33 -23.50
C GLY A 453 23.15 -5.86 -22.67
N GLN A 454 22.92 -6.76 -21.70
CA GLN A 454 23.98 -7.42 -20.92
C GLN A 454 23.73 -8.94 -20.87
N PRO A 455 24.18 -9.69 -21.90
CA PRO A 455 23.86 -11.11 -22.06
C PRO A 455 24.49 -12.03 -21.02
N THR A 456 25.49 -11.55 -20.26
CA THR A 456 26.24 -12.33 -19.26
C THR A 456 25.80 -12.07 -17.83
N GLU A 457 24.92 -11.11 -17.58
CA GLU A 457 24.49 -10.74 -16.23
C GLU A 457 23.11 -11.31 -15.90
N SER A 458 23.08 -12.19 -14.91
CA SER A 458 21.85 -12.86 -14.45
C SER A 458 20.95 -11.92 -13.64
N GLN A 459 19.64 -11.96 -13.90
CA GLN A 459 18.63 -11.27 -13.07
C GLN A 459 18.62 -11.72 -11.59
N LEU A 460 19.10 -12.94 -11.30
CA LEU A 460 19.23 -13.42 -9.93
C LEU A 460 20.24 -12.60 -9.09
N LEU A 461 21.12 -11.83 -9.73
CA LEU A 461 22.03 -10.90 -9.05
C LEU A 461 21.27 -9.76 -8.33
N ASP A 462 20.20 -9.25 -8.91
CA ASP A 462 19.34 -8.23 -8.27
C ASP A 462 18.61 -8.78 -7.04
N ASP A 463 18.26 -10.06 -7.05
CA ASP A 463 17.70 -10.73 -5.88
C ASP A 463 18.72 -10.80 -4.73
N PHE A 464 19.99 -11.10 -5.02
CA PHE A 464 21.04 -11.06 -3.99
C PHE A 464 21.25 -9.64 -3.44
N ALA A 465 21.33 -8.63 -4.31
CA ALA A 465 21.52 -7.23 -3.91
C ALA A 465 20.33 -6.71 -3.09
N THR A 466 19.11 -7.03 -3.51
CA THR A 466 17.89 -6.62 -2.81
C THR A 466 17.76 -7.34 -1.48
N PHE A 467 18.07 -8.64 -1.43
CA PHE A 467 18.15 -9.40 -0.19
C PHE A 467 19.18 -8.80 0.77
N GLU A 468 20.37 -8.42 0.29
CA GLU A 468 21.41 -7.79 1.11
C GLU A 468 20.90 -6.52 1.79
N SER A 469 20.18 -5.67 1.05
CA SER A 469 19.58 -4.43 1.56
C SER A 469 18.57 -4.68 2.69
N TYR A 470 17.70 -5.69 2.54
CA TYR A 470 16.73 -6.03 3.58
C TYR A 470 17.36 -6.75 4.77
N ALA A 471 18.22 -7.74 4.52
CA ALA A 471 18.84 -8.55 5.57
C ALA A 471 19.74 -7.72 6.49
N ASN A 472 20.41 -6.69 5.96
CA ASN A 472 21.31 -5.83 6.72
C ASN A 472 20.67 -4.52 7.19
N SER A 473 19.37 -4.34 6.98
CA SER A 473 18.66 -3.16 7.46
C SER A 473 18.56 -3.19 8.99
N PRO A 474 18.93 -2.10 9.70
CA PRO A 474 18.88 -2.06 11.16
C PRO A 474 17.45 -2.24 11.70
N LYS A 475 16.44 -1.97 10.87
CA LYS A 475 15.02 -2.07 11.23
C LYS A 475 14.53 -3.51 11.38
N PHE A 476 15.27 -4.47 10.83
CA PHE A 476 14.98 -5.91 10.91
C PHE A 476 16.00 -6.66 11.77
N ALA A 477 16.81 -5.95 12.58
CA ALA A 477 17.86 -6.56 13.40
C ALA A 477 17.35 -7.63 14.39
N GLY A 478 16.10 -7.52 14.85
CA GLY A 478 15.45 -8.51 15.71
C GLY A 478 14.58 -9.53 14.98
N SER A 479 14.54 -9.50 13.64
CA SER A 479 13.69 -10.37 12.82
C SER A 479 14.42 -11.65 12.40
N SER A 480 13.64 -12.69 12.08
CA SER A 480 14.18 -13.88 11.40
C SER A 480 13.91 -13.78 9.89
N ILE A 481 14.69 -14.45 9.05
CA ILE A 481 14.46 -14.50 7.60
C ILE A 481 13.91 -15.88 7.24
N ILE A 482 12.81 -15.90 6.51
CA ILE A 482 12.27 -17.08 5.84
C ILE A 482 12.52 -16.87 4.34
N LEU A 483 13.40 -17.67 3.75
CA LEU A 483 13.78 -17.59 2.34
C LEU A 483 12.99 -18.63 1.55
N LEU A 484 12.13 -18.20 0.65
CA LEU A 484 11.35 -19.04 -0.26
C LEU A 484 12.00 -19.01 -1.65
N LEU A 485 12.64 -20.12 -2.03
CA LEU A 485 13.30 -20.32 -3.32
C LEU A 485 12.30 -21.03 -4.24
N ASN A 486 11.56 -20.22 -5.00
CA ASN A 486 10.43 -20.63 -5.84
C ASN A 486 10.87 -21.08 -7.25
N ASN A 487 9.99 -21.78 -7.95
CA ASN A 487 10.17 -22.33 -9.30
C ASN A 487 11.36 -23.30 -9.36
N PHE A 488 11.47 -24.12 -8.31
CA PHE A 488 12.52 -25.11 -8.15
C PHE A 488 12.49 -26.18 -9.25
N THR A 489 11.31 -26.68 -9.63
CA THR A 489 11.18 -27.67 -10.71
C THR A 489 11.71 -27.10 -12.02
N ARG A 490 11.33 -25.86 -12.36
CA ARG A 490 11.82 -25.18 -13.57
C ARG A 490 13.32 -24.94 -13.53
N PHE A 491 13.86 -24.55 -12.37
CA PHE A 491 15.31 -24.41 -12.18
C PHE A 491 16.05 -25.74 -12.46
N ARG A 492 15.54 -26.85 -11.91
CA ARG A 492 16.12 -28.19 -12.10
C ARG A 492 16.11 -28.63 -13.56
N GLU A 493 15.04 -28.35 -14.30
CA GLU A 493 14.90 -28.70 -15.72
C GLU A 493 15.84 -27.90 -16.62
N LYS A 494 16.12 -26.64 -16.27
CA LYS A 494 17.02 -25.75 -17.03
C LYS A 494 18.50 -26.06 -16.80
N LEU A 495 18.88 -26.48 -15.60
CA LEU A 495 20.28 -26.64 -15.19
C LEU A 495 21.14 -27.50 -16.14
N PRO A 496 20.64 -28.61 -16.73
CA PRO A 496 21.41 -29.42 -17.70
C PRO A 496 21.64 -28.72 -19.05
N HIS A 497 20.76 -27.79 -19.44
CA HIS A 497 20.82 -27.09 -20.72
C HIS A 497 21.63 -25.81 -20.62
N THR A 498 21.54 -25.13 -19.48
CA THR A 498 22.21 -23.87 -19.21
C THR A 498 22.93 -23.96 -17.87
N PRO A 499 24.20 -24.40 -17.87
CA PRO A 499 24.98 -24.58 -16.65
C PRO A 499 25.18 -23.26 -15.89
N LEU A 500 25.12 -23.33 -14.55
CA LEU A 500 25.21 -22.16 -13.67
C LEU A 500 26.54 -21.39 -13.81
N GLU A 501 27.64 -22.08 -14.14
CA GLU A 501 28.97 -21.50 -14.38
C GLU A 501 29.02 -20.47 -15.51
N THR A 502 28.04 -20.51 -16.43
CA THR A 502 27.93 -19.55 -17.54
C THR A 502 27.68 -18.12 -17.04
N PHE A 503 26.92 -17.98 -15.96
CA PHE A 503 26.53 -16.68 -15.39
C PHE A 503 27.24 -16.38 -14.06
N PHE A 504 27.73 -17.41 -13.38
CA PHE A 504 28.39 -17.30 -12.08
C PHE A 504 29.80 -17.86 -12.16
N SER A 505 30.77 -17.00 -12.48
CA SER A 505 32.18 -17.37 -12.60
C SER A 505 32.81 -17.88 -11.30
N ASP A 506 32.23 -17.55 -10.15
CA ASP A 506 32.64 -18.03 -8.82
C ASP A 506 32.03 -19.41 -8.45
N TYR A 507 31.17 -19.97 -9.30
CA TYR A 507 30.63 -21.31 -9.12
C TYR A 507 31.61 -22.36 -9.67
N VAL A 508 31.96 -23.36 -8.84
CA VAL A 508 32.77 -24.51 -9.24
C VAL A 508 31.86 -25.74 -9.25
N PRO A 509 31.63 -26.37 -10.42
CA PRO A 509 30.83 -27.58 -10.49
C PRO A 509 31.54 -28.75 -9.78
N PRO A 510 30.78 -29.71 -9.21
CA PRO A 510 31.37 -30.93 -8.69
C PRO A 510 32.04 -31.69 -9.84
N THR A 511 33.37 -31.82 -9.78
CA THR A 511 34.14 -32.58 -10.79
C THR A 511 33.61 -34.00 -10.90
N VAL A 512 33.07 -34.36 -12.06
CA VAL A 512 32.85 -35.75 -12.44
C VAL A 512 34.22 -36.41 -12.41
N ALA A 513 34.45 -37.36 -11.50
CA ALA A 513 35.69 -38.09 -11.41
C ALA A 513 36.01 -38.70 -12.79
N SER A 514 37.01 -38.16 -13.48
CA SER A 514 37.58 -38.85 -14.66
C SER A 514 38.11 -40.20 -14.22
N PRO A 515 37.92 -41.26 -15.02
CA PRO A 515 38.45 -42.58 -14.70
C PRO A 515 39.97 -42.46 -14.60
N ILE A 516 40.50 -42.74 -13.42
CA ILE A 516 41.92 -42.83 -13.14
C ILE A 516 42.53 -43.77 -14.20
N ALA A 517 43.48 -43.24 -14.99
CA ALA A 517 44.28 -44.04 -15.91
C ALA A 517 44.88 -45.25 -15.15
N PRO A 518 44.87 -46.46 -15.73
CA PRO A 518 45.18 -47.67 -14.99
C PRO A 518 46.65 -47.66 -14.57
N ARG A 519 46.92 -47.55 -13.25
CA ARG A 519 48.19 -48.02 -12.70
C ARG A 519 48.13 -49.54 -12.63
N SER A 520 49.06 -50.16 -13.34
CA SER A 520 49.34 -51.58 -13.36
C SER A 520 49.44 -52.18 -11.96
N ALA A 521 48.52 -53.08 -11.60
CA ALA A 521 48.75 -54.14 -10.62
C ALA A 521 47.62 -55.20 -10.72
N THR A 522 48.00 -56.33 -11.30
CA THR A 522 47.54 -57.72 -11.07
C THR A 522 46.32 -58.04 -10.18
N SER A 523 45.37 -58.75 -10.80
CA SER A 523 44.53 -59.86 -10.30
C SER A 523 43.05 -59.58 -9.95
N PRO A 524 42.12 -60.53 -10.27
CA PRO A 524 40.72 -60.21 -10.54
C PRO A 524 39.75 -60.64 -9.43
N SER A 525 38.52 -60.10 -9.52
CA SER A 525 37.24 -60.57 -8.96
C SER A 525 36.60 -59.69 -7.88
N LYS A 526 35.73 -58.78 -8.34
CA LYS A 526 34.37 -58.58 -7.82
C LYS A 526 33.60 -57.66 -8.77
N LEU A 527 32.42 -58.12 -9.17
CA LEU A 527 31.45 -57.44 -10.02
C LEU A 527 31.31 -55.96 -9.63
N ALA A 528 31.69 -55.06 -10.53
CA ALA A 528 31.42 -53.64 -10.42
C ALA A 528 29.94 -53.38 -10.76
N ALA A 529 29.21 -52.79 -9.82
CA ALA A 529 27.98 -52.07 -10.14
C ALA A 529 28.40 -50.80 -10.90
N SER A 530 27.88 -50.63 -12.11
CA SER A 530 27.99 -49.40 -12.88
C SER A 530 27.29 -48.26 -12.12
N PRO A 531 27.86 -47.04 -12.05
CA PRO A 531 27.10 -45.89 -11.58
C PRO A 531 26.03 -45.58 -12.62
N THR A 532 24.77 -45.61 -12.21
CA THR A 532 23.65 -45.16 -13.03
C THR A 532 23.79 -43.65 -13.32
N PRO A 533 23.41 -43.18 -14.52
CA PRO A 533 23.52 -41.76 -14.91
C PRO A 533 22.66 -40.80 -14.07
N SER A 534 21.79 -41.32 -13.18
CA SER A 534 20.95 -40.53 -12.27
C SER A 534 21.72 -39.92 -11.08
N GLY A 535 22.90 -40.44 -10.73
CA GLY A 535 23.67 -39.96 -9.57
C GLY A 535 24.38 -38.63 -9.85
N ALA A 536 24.99 -38.48 -11.03
CA ALA A 536 25.76 -37.30 -11.39
C ALA A 536 24.90 -36.03 -11.54
N THR A 537 23.65 -36.17 -12.01
CA THR A 537 22.71 -35.05 -12.12
C THR A 537 22.21 -34.57 -10.77
N ALA A 538 21.99 -35.50 -9.81
CA ALA A 538 21.60 -35.17 -8.44
C ALA A 538 22.72 -34.44 -7.68
N ASP A 539 23.98 -34.79 -7.93
CA ASP A 539 25.15 -34.12 -7.34
C ASP A 539 25.31 -32.69 -7.88
N ALA A 540 25.12 -32.49 -9.19
CA ALA A 540 25.17 -31.16 -9.81
C ALA A 540 24.04 -30.23 -9.32
N GLU A 541 22.80 -30.75 -9.21
CA GLU A 541 21.67 -30.01 -8.65
C GLU A 541 21.95 -29.61 -7.20
N THR A 542 22.41 -30.55 -6.38
CA THR A 542 22.71 -30.30 -4.96
C THR A 542 23.80 -29.24 -4.79
N ALA A 543 24.87 -29.30 -5.60
CA ALA A 543 25.93 -28.31 -5.59
C ALA A 543 25.44 -26.91 -5.99
N ALA A 544 24.61 -26.81 -7.03
CA ALA A 544 24.01 -25.56 -7.48
C ALA A 544 23.10 -24.94 -6.40
N ARG A 545 22.25 -25.75 -5.76
CA ARG A 545 21.40 -25.34 -4.64
C ARG A 545 22.20 -24.83 -3.45
N GLN A 546 23.26 -25.56 -3.09
CA GLN A 546 24.16 -25.16 -2.01
C GLN A 546 24.89 -23.86 -2.35
N TYR A 547 25.29 -23.65 -3.60
CA TYR A 547 25.91 -22.42 -4.04
C TYR A 547 24.95 -21.22 -3.89
N ILE A 548 23.73 -21.30 -4.44
CA ILE A 548 22.74 -20.21 -4.34
C ILE A 548 22.43 -19.90 -2.87
N LEU A 549 22.22 -20.93 -2.04
CA LEU A 549 21.96 -20.72 -0.62
C LEU A 549 23.16 -20.12 0.12
N ARG A 550 24.40 -20.51 -0.23
CA ARG A 550 25.62 -19.91 0.32
C ARG A 550 25.74 -18.44 -0.05
N ARG A 551 25.41 -18.06 -1.29
CA ARG A 551 25.40 -16.66 -1.74
C ARG A 551 24.45 -15.80 -0.90
N PHE A 552 23.20 -16.24 -0.69
CA PHE A 552 22.26 -15.54 0.21
C PHE A 552 22.76 -15.45 1.65
N LYS A 553 23.36 -16.53 2.18
CA LYS A 553 23.93 -16.52 3.53
C LYS A 553 25.13 -15.58 3.66
N ALA A 554 25.97 -15.47 2.62
CA ALA A 554 27.17 -14.65 2.64
C ALA A 554 26.85 -13.15 2.70
N VAL A 555 25.76 -12.72 2.07
CA VAL A 555 25.33 -11.31 2.10
C VAL A 555 24.61 -10.91 3.40
N ASN A 556 24.23 -11.87 4.25
CA ASN A 556 23.62 -11.62 5.56
C ASN A 556 24.67 -11.28 6.63
N ARG A 557 25.17 -10.04 6.61
CA ARG A 557 26.18 -9.53 7.57
C ARG A 557 25.58 -9.31 8.96
N ALA A 558 24.28 -9.03 9.05
CA ALA A 558 23.54 -8.91 10.31
C ALA A 558 23.36 -10.25 11.06
N ARG A 559 23.74 -11.38 10.45
CA ARG A 559 23.66 -12.74 11.03
C ARG A 559 22.25 -13.12 11.51
N LEU A 560 21.22 -12.63 10.82
CA LEU A 560 19.84 -13.02 11.09
C LEU A 560 19.67 -14.53 10.84
N SER A 561 18.83 -15.20 11.63
CA SER A 561 18.54 -16.62 11.40
C SER A 561 17.77 -16.81 10.10
N ILE A 562 18.31 -17.59 9.16
CA ILE A 562 17.69 -17.89 7.86
C ILE A 562 17.11 -19.30 7.86
N TYR A 563 15.82 -19.41 7.55
CA TYR A 563 15.10 -20.66 7.29
C TYR A 563 14.76 -20.72 5.80
N SER A 564 15.35 -21.64 5.05
CA SER A 564 15.21 -21.71 3.59
C SER A 564 14.32 -22.87 3.15
N PHE A 565 13.40 -22.62 2.23
CA PHE A 565 12.51 -23.60 1.62
C PHE A 565 12.65 -23.55 0.10
N TRP A 566 12.85 -24.72 -0.52
CA TRP A 566 12.77 -24.88 -1.98
C TRP A 566 11.35 -25.32 -2.33
N VAL A 567 10.67 -24.56 -3.16
CA VAL A 567 9.23 -24.67 -3.37
C VAL A 567 8.85 -24.48 -4.84
N ASP A 568 7.72 -25.03 -5.22
CA ASP A 568 7.02 -24.72 -6.45
C ASP A 568 5.64 -24.21 -6.04
N LEU A 569 5.52 -22.89 -5.85
CA LEU A 569 4.32 -22.27 -5.29
C LEU A 569 3.09 -22.46 -6.19
N ASP A 570 3.31 -22.78 -7.47
CA ASP A 570 2.30 -22.92 -8.51
C ASP A 570 1.74 -24.32 -8.68
N MET A 571 2.44 -25.36 -8.20
CA MET A 571 1.98 -26.75 -8.24
C MET A 571 0.98 -27.01 -7.10
N SER A 572 -0.08 -27.76 -7.38
CA SER A 572 -1.22 -27.88 -6.47
C SER A 572 -0.85 -28.56 -5.14
N ASP A 573 -1.23 -27.90 -4.05
CA ASP A 573 -1.13 -28.27 -2.64
C ASP A 573 0.15 -27.82 -1.88
N ASN A 574 0.21 -26.51 -1.58
CA ASN A 574 1.21 -25.93 -0.69
C ASN A 574 0.91 -26.14 0.80
N THR A 575 -0.04 -27.01 1.20
CA THR A 575 -0.39 -27.21 2.62
C THR A 575 0.82 -27.65 3.44
N HIS A 576 1.69 -28.49 2.89
CA HIS A 576 2.94 -28.90 3.54
C HIS A 576 3.90 -27.72 3.77
N LEU A 577 4.04 -26.83 2.78
CA LEU A 577 4.82 -25.61 2.92
C LEU A 577 4.26 -24.74 4.03
N TYR A 578 2.95 -24.49 4.03
CA TYR A 578 2.30 -23.67 5.02
C TYR A 578 2.36 -24.28 6.42
N ALA A 579 2.22 -25.60 6.56
CA ALA A 579 2.43 -26.29 7.83
C ALA A 579 3.88 -26.14 8.35
N ALA A 580 4.87 -26.26 7.47
CA ALA A 580 6.28 -26.05 7.82
C ALA A 580 6.58 -24.59 8.19
N LEU A 581 5.98 -23.64 7.47
CA LEU A 581 6.06 -22.21 7.78
C LEU A 581 5.45 -21.92 9.14
N LYS A 582 4.25 -22.44 9.43
CA LYS A 582 3.60 -22.28 10.74
C LYS A 582 4.49 -22.79 11.87
N LYS A 583 5.06 -24.00 11.73
CA LYS A 583 5.99 -24.57 12.72
C LYS A 583 7.23 -23.69 12.93
N THR A 584 7.77 -23.14 11.85
CA THR A 584 8.92 -22.23 11.88
C THR A 584 8.56 -20.92 12.60
N LEU A 585 7.39 -20.36 12.32
CA LEU A 585 6.89 -19.14 12.98
C LEU A 585 6.65 -19.35 14.47
N LEU A 586 6.06 -20.47 14.87
CA LEU A 586 5.92 -20.85 16.28
C LEU A 586 7.29 -20.93 16.97
N HIS A 587 8.28 -21.55 16.31
CA HIS A 587 9.63 -21.62 16.83
C HIS A 587 10.28 -20.22 16.99
N ILE A 588 10.10 -19.35 16.00
CA ILE A 588 10.59 -17.96 16.04
C ILE A 588 9.93 -17.20 17.20
N ALA A 589 8.61 -17.32 17.35
CA ALA A 589 7.85 -16.67 18.42
C ALA A 589 8.31 -17.15 19.81
N GLN A 590 8.47 -18.46 20.00
CA GLN A 590 8.99 -19.03 21.24
C GLN A 590 10.41 -18.55 21.56
N ARG A 591 11.28 -18.43 20.54
CA ARG A 591 12.64 -17.91 20.72
C ARG A 591 12.63 -16.45 21.17
N LYS A 592 11.77 -15.61 20.56
CA LYS A 592 11.61 -14.20 20.94
C LYS A 592 11.11 -14.06 22.39
N ALA A 593 10.07 -14.81 22.75
CA ALA A 593 9.54 -14.81 24.12
C ALA A 593 10.61 -15.17 25.17
N ARG A 594 11.46 -16.17 24.90
CA ARG A 594 12.57 -16.53 25.80
C ARG A 594 13.60 -15.41 25.94
N SER A 595 13.92 -14.72 24.85
CA SER A 595 14.88 -13.60 24.90
C SER A 595 14.35 -12.39 25.66
N GLU A 596 13.05 -12.10 25.59
CA GLU A 596 12.41 -11.02 26.33
C GLU A 596 12.41 -11.28 27.84
N VAL A 597 12.04 -12.50 28.26
CA VAL A 597 12.10 -12.92 29.68
C VAL A 597 13.52 -12.83 30.24
N TRP A 598 14.53 -13.20 29.43
CA TRP A 598 15.93 -13.09 29.84
C TRP A 598 16.38 -11.63 29.98
N SER A 599 15.93 -10.73 29.10
CA SER A 599 16.19 -9.29 29.17
C SER A 599 15.58 -8.65 30.42
N GLU A 600 14.33 -8.98 30.75
CA GLU A 600 13.65 -8.48 31.95
C GLU A 600 14.29 -9.00 33.25
N SER A 601 14.67 -10.29 33.28
CA SER A 601 15.33 -10.89 34.46
C SER A 601 16.75 -10.38 34.71
N SER A 602 17.46 -9.92 33.67
CA SER A 602 18.80 -9.34 33.78
C SER A 602 18.75 -7.84 34.12
N GLY A 603 17.80 -7.09 33.57
CA GLY A 603 17.55 -5.69 33.96
C GLY A 603 17.10 -5.54 35.43
N GLY A 604 16.39 -6.54 35.98
CA GLY A 604 16.01 -6.58 37.40
C GLY A 604 17.18 -6.80 38.37
N ARG A 605 18.30 -7.40 37.92
CA ARG A 605 19.48 -7.62 38.78
C ARG A 605 20.38 -6.39 38.91
N ASP A 606 20.40 -5.50 37.92
CA ASP A 606 21.18 -4.27 38.01
C ASP A 606 20.50 -3.18 38.85
N SER A 607 19.16 -3.13 38.86
CA SER A 607 18.41 -2.29 39.81
C SER A 607 18.55 -2.74 41.27
N ALA A 608 18.82 -4.02 41.52
CA ALA A 608 19.07 -4.55 42.86
C ALA A 608 20.52 -4.35 43.35
N ARG A 609 21.47 -4.00 42.46
CA ARG A 609 22.87 -3.71 42.82
C ARG A 609 23.17 -2.23 43.10
N GLY A 610 22.26 -1.32 42.74
CA GLY A 610 22.38 0.13 43.01
C GLY A 610 21.90 0.60 44.39
N HIS A 611 21.42 -0.29 45.27
CA HIS A 611 20.86 0.06 46.58
C HIS A 611 21.49 -0.71 47.76
N ARG A 612 22.76 -1.09 47.64
CA ARG A 612 23.59 -1.55 48.77
C ARG A 612 25.03 -1.08 48.63
N ARG A 613 25.26 0.21 48.86
CA ARG A 613 26.54 0.74 49.34
C ARG A 613 26.34 2.20 49.71
N ASP A 614 26.05 2.40 50.99
CA ASP A 614 26.67 3.42 51.85
C ASP A 614 25.94 3.35 53.17
N TRP A 615 26.62 2.84 54.19
CA TRP A 615 26.42 3.08 55.63
C TRP A 615 27.50 2.26 56.36
N SER A 616 28.68 2.85 56.49
CA SER A 616 29.65 2.61 57.57
C SER A 616 30.80 3.60 57.41
N GLY A 617 31.04 4.38 58.47
CA GLY A 617 31.74 5.65 58.40
C GLY A 617 33.27 5.58 58.43
N SER A 618 33.87 6.76 58.41
CA SER A 618 35.16 7.00 59.03
C SER A 618 35.30 8.49 59.41
N MET A 619 35.60 8.70 60.69
CA MET A 619 36.11 9.93 61.29
C MET A 619 37.44 10.35 60.64
N GLY A 620 37.75 11.65 60.64
CA GLY A 620 39.15 12.08 60.57
C GLY A 620 39.41 13.44 59.92
N VAL A 621 39.30 14.51 60.71
CA VAL A 621 40.26 15.63 60.89
C VAL A 621 40.90 16.29 59.65
N GLY A 622 40.72 17.61 59.51
CA GLY A 622 41.59 18.42 58.64
C GLY A 622 41.17 19.86 58.36
N ASN A 623 41.21 20.72 59.38
CA ASN A 623 41.55 22.16 59.39
C ASN A 623 41.31 23.08 58.15
N GLY A 624 40.65 24.22 58.38
CA GLY A 624 40.59 25.33 57.41
C GLY A 624 39.81 26.55 57.90
N ASN A 625 40.49 27.41 58.66
CA ASN A 625 40.11 28.69 59.26
C ASN A 625 39.40 29.70 58.31
N GLY A 626 38.50 30.54 58.87
CA GLY A 626 38.54 31.98 58.58
C GLY A 626 37.22 32.75 58.38
N SER A 627 37.06 33.79 59.20
CA SER A 627 36.09 34.92 59.15
C SER A 627 34.63 34.62 59.51
N GLY A 628 33.94 35.38 60.35
CA GLY A 628 34.26 36.61 61.06
C GLY A 628 32.93 37.25 61.47
N ARG A 629 32.61 37.27 62.76
CA ARG A 629 31.46 37.98 63.33
C ARG A 629 31.94 39.33 63.86
N GLY A 630 31.49 40.42 63.24
CA GLY A 630 31.63 41.78 63.74
C GLY A 630 30.25 42.37 64.02
N VAL A 631 29.98 42.64 65.30
CA VAL A 631 28.83 43.38 65.80
C VAL A 631 29.09 44.88 65.60
N ARG A 632 28.23 45.56 64.84
CA ARG A 632 27.58 46.83 65.20
C ARG A 632 26.53 47.21 64.17
#